data_AF-A0A409X5Z3-F1
#
_entry.id   AF-A0A409X5Z3-F1
#
_cell.length_a   1.000
_cell.length_b   1.000
_cell.length_c   1.000
_cell.angle_alpha   90.00
_cell.angle_beta   90.00
_cell.angle_gamma   90.00
#
_symmetry.space_group_name_H-M   'P 1'
#
loop_
_entity.id
_entity.type
_entity.pdbx_description
1 polymer ?
#
loop_
_entity_poly.entity_id
_entity_poly.type
_entity_poly.pdbx_seq_one_letter_code
_entity_poly.pdbx_strand_id
1 'polypeptide(L)'
;MPVGEYSLRLQSGITGGFAPPTPNAIYTITQPLNSETLKITAAVRQDGTSSLQDIAPKDVNSKEGDVADLVEELYGILKTIPTELPPGSEDIYGLDTSIAWGSDDLMWCNGGPQGCGGGTSSVQATDEDKVKFKRAVDIVHKLVDEK
;
A
#
# COMPACT_ATOMS: atom_id res chain seq x y z
N MET A 1 -18.06 -8.70 2.63
CA MET A 1 -19.02 -8.12 1.63
C MET A 1 -18.18 -7.32 0.64
N PRO A 2 -18.49 -7.31 -0.67
CA PRO A 2 -17.61 -6.69 -1.65
C PRO A 2 -17.49 -5.21 -1.29
N VAL A 3 -16.27 -4.83 -0.89
CA VAL A 3 -15.89 -3.42 -0.73
C VAL A 3 -16.27 -2.73 -2.03
N GLY A 4 -17.08 -1.67 -1.95
CA GLY A 4 -17.66 -0.98 -3.09
C GLY A 4 -16.60 -0.34 -3.98
N GLU A 5 -16.65 0.97 -4.13
CA GLU A 5 -15.51 1.69 -4.72
C GLU A 5 -14.37 1.75 -3.70
N TYR A 6 -13.16 1.43 -4.14
CA TYR A 6 -11.96 1.63 -3.33
C TYR A 6 -10.73 1.94 -4.18
N SER A 7 -9.77 2.61 -3.56
CA SER A 7 -8.47 2.93 -4.11
C SER A 7 -7.38 2.55 -3.12
N LEU A 8 -6.38 1.86 -3.62
CA LEU A 8 -5.25 1.36 -2.86
C LEU A 8 -3.96 1.76 -3.58
N ARG A 9 -3.01 2.29 -2.82
CA ARG A 9 -1.66 2.56 -3.30
C ARG A 9 -0.64 1.97 -2.34
N LEU A 10 0.27 1.16 -2.87
CA LEU A 10 1.47 0.71 -2.17
C LEU A 10 2.68 1.43 -2.75
N GLN A 11 3.53 1.98 -1.90
CA GLN A 11 4.78 2.60 -2.30
C GLN A 11 5.93 2.07 -1.46
N SER A 12 6.98 1.57 -2.12
CA SER A 12 8.25 1.19 -1.48
C SER A 12 9.30 2.28 -1.67
N GLY A 13 10.20 2.47 -0.71
CA GLY A 13 11.18 3.56 -0.73
C GLY A 13 10.59 4.87 -0.19
N ILE A 14 10.00 4.82 1.01
CA ILE A 14 9.40 5.98 1.67
C ILE A 14 10.34 6.65 2.67
N THR A 15 11.35 5.92 3.14
CA THR A 15 12.36 6.43 4.04
C THR A 15 13.43 7.16 3.23
N GLY A 16 13.68 8.40 3.62
CA GLY A 16 14.74 9.24 3.08
C GLY A 16 15.60 9.76 4.23
N GLY A 17 16.91 9.86 4.00
CA GLY A 17 17.80 10.56 4.91
C GLY A 17 17.78 12.07 4.64
N PHE A 18 18.95 12.62 4.31
CA PHE A 18 19.07 14.03 3.91
C PHE A 18 18.50 14.31 2.50
N ALA A 19 18.50 13.32 1.62
CA ALA A 19 17.88 13.40 0.30
C ALA A 19 16.41 12.96 0.37
N PRO A 20 15.52 13.57 -0.44
CA PRO A 20 14.13 13.12 -0.52
C PRO A 20 14.05 11.63 -0.87
N PRO A 21 13.05 10.91 -0.34
CA PRO A 21 12.90 9.49 -0.61
C PRO A 21 12.80 9.25 -2.11
N THR A 22 13.49 8.22 -2.58
CA THR A 22 13.43 7.78 -3.96
C THR A 22 12.62 6.50 -4.04
N PRO A 23 11.36 6.55 -4.51
CA PRO A 23 10.51 5.37 -4.56
C PRO A 23 11.13 4.31 -5.47
N ASN A 24 11.09 3.06 -5.00
CA ASN A 24 11.53 1.89 -5.74
C ASN A 24 10.39 1.32 -6.59
N ALA A 25 9.19 1.32 -6.03
CA ALA A 25 7.98 0.84 -6.69
C ALA A 25 6.74 1.59 -6.19
N ILE A 26 5.80 1.81 -7.09
CA ILE A 26 4.46 2.31 -6.80
C ILE A 26 3.47 1.37 -7.47
N TYR A 27 2.58 0.77 -6.69
CA TYR A 27 1.47 -0.03 -7.19
C TYR A 27 0.17 0.68 -6.83
N THR A 28 -0.71 0.87 -7.81
CA THR A 28 -2.02 1.47 -7.61
C THR A 28 -3.09 0.49 -8.07
N ILE A 29 -4.02 0.15 -7.20
CA ILE A 29 -5.14 -0.74 -7.45
C ILE A 29 -6.41 0.08 -7.22
N THR A 30 -7.30 0.11 -8.19
CA THR A 30 -8.57 0.84 -8.10
C THR A 30 -9.72 -0.05 -8.53
N GLN A 31 -10.74 -0.14 -7.69
CA GLN A 31 -12.04 -0.75 -8.00
C GLN A 31 -13.03 0.37 -8.27
N PRO A 32 -13.40 0.63 -9.55
CA PRO A 32 -14.41 1.64 -9.86
C PRO A 32 -15.80 1.22 -9.39
N LEU A 33 -16.63 2.20 -9.06
CA LEU A 33 -18.04 1.97 -8.73
C LEU A 33 -18.76 1.24 -9.88
N ASN A 34 -19.51 0.18 -9.56
CA ASN A 34 -20.24 -0.65 -10.52
C ASN A 34 -19.37 -1.36 -11.58
N SER A 35 -18.07 -1.49 -11.35
CA SER A 35 -17.18 -2.31 -12.17
C SER A 35 -16.97 -3.68 -11.52
N GLU A 36 -16.81 -4.71 -12.35
CA GLU A 36 -16.36 -6.04 -11.92
C GLU A 36 -14.87 -6.23 -12.21
N THR A 37 -14.19 -5.13 -12.52
CA THR A 37 -12.81 -5.10 -12.99
C THR A 37 -11.99 -4.16 -12.13
N LEU A 38 -10.94 -4.72 -11.53
CA LEU A 38 -9.88 -4.01 -10.82
C LEU A 38 -8.87 -3.48 -11.83
N LYS A 39 -8.60 -2.18 -11.75
CA LYS A 39 -7.54 -1.54 -12.51
C LYS A 39 -6.28 -1.54 -11.69
N ILE A 40 -5.24 -2.18 -12.19
CA ILE A 40 -3.95 -2.26 -11.52
C ILE A 40 -2.91 -1.59 -12.40
N THR A 41 -2.25 -0.57 -11.87
CA THR A 41 -1.09 0.07 -12.47
C THR A 41 0.12 -0.11 -11.57
N ALA A 42 1.28 -0.24 -12.18
CA ALA A 42 2.53 -0.39 -11.46
C ALA A 42 3.58 0.50 -12.11
N ALA A 43 4.43 1.13 -11.31
CA ALA A 43 5.58 1.87 -11.76
C ALA A 43 6.77 1.43 -10.92
N VAL A 44 7.81 0.89 -11.56
CA VAL A 44 8.96 0.28 -10.87
C VAL A 44 10.24 0.90 -11.39
N ARG A 45 11.18 1.19 -10.49
CA ARG A 45 12.51 1.67 -10.84
C ARG A 45 13.38 0.46 -11.18
N GLN A 46 13.85 0.38 -12.42
CA GLN A 46 14.82 -0.64 -12.80
C GLN A 46 16.21 -0.30 -12.27
N ASP A 47 16.97 -1.31 -11.87
CA ASP A 47 18.35 -1.15 -11.39
C ASP A 47 19.19 -0.36 -12.40
N GLY A 48 19.83 0.71 -11.92
CA GLY A 48 20.66 1.60 -12.74
C GLY A 48 19.92 2.76 -13.41
N THR A 49 18.60 2.89 -13.22
CA THR A 49 17.81 4.04 -13.72
C THR A 49 17.39 4.98 -12.57
N SER A 50 17.36 6.29 -12.84
CA SER A 50 16.92 7.30 -11.86
C SER A 50 15.39 7.46 -11.78
N SER A 51 14.66 6.90 -12.74
CA SER A 51 13.23 7.15 -12.95
C SER A 51 12.40 5.88 -12.82
N LEU A 52 11.19 6.03 -12.28
CA LEU A 52 10.19 4.96 -12.32
C LEU A 52 9.76 4.73 -13.78
N GLN A 53 9.63 3.46 -14.17
CA GLN A 53 9.08 3.06 -15.45
C GLN A 53 7.66 2.54 -15.23
N ASP A 54 6.70 3.13 -15.93
CA ASP A 54 5.32 2.65 -15.91
C ASP A 54 5.24 1.28 -16.59
N ILE A 55 4.64 0.33 -15.89
CA ILE A 55 4.25 -0.98 -16.40
C ILE A 55 2.85 -0.84 -16.99
N ALA A 56 2.58 -1.56 -18.08
CA ALA A 56 1.28 -1.55 -18.73
C ALA A 56 0.16 -1.83 -17.69
N PRO A 57 -0.89 -0.99 -17.67
CA PRO A 57 -2.06 -1.24 -16.83
C PRO A 57 -2.65 -2.62 -17.12
N LYS A 58 -3.12 -3.28 -16.08
CA LYS A 58 -3.82 -4.56 -16.19
C LYS A 58 -5.20 -4.46 -15.53
N ASP A 59 -6.11 -5.24 -16.08
CA ASP A 59 -7.50 -5.32 -15.68
C ASP A 59 -7.74 -6.74 -15.14
N VAL A 60 -8.03 -6.87 -13.86
CA VAL A 60 -8.27 -8.17 -13.20
C VAL A 60 -9.74 -8.28 -12.79
N ASN A 61 -10.33 -9.47 -12.88
CA ASN A 61 -11.72 -9.64 -12.47
C ASN A 61 -11.84 -9.59 -10.94
N SER A 62 -12.59 -8.63 -10.42
CA SER A 62 -12.76 -8.43 -8.97
C SER A 62 -13.58 -9.53 -8.30
N LYS A 63 -14.29 -10.36 -9.07
CA LYS A 63 -15.11 -11.49 -8.60
C LYS A 63 -14.39 -12.83 -8.68
N GLU A 64 -13.15 -12.85 -9.16
CA GLU A 64 -12.33 -14.03 -9.06
C GLU A 64 -12.14 -14.35 -7.57
N GLY A 65 -12.45 -15.60 -7.18
CA GLY A 65 -12.57 -15.97 -5.77
C GLY A 65 -11.31 -15.63 -4.97
N ASP A 66 -10.14 -15.92 -5.54
CA ASP A 66 -8.85 -15.62 -4.92
C ASP A 66 -8.63 -14.11 -4.74
N VAL A 67 -9.03 -13.29 -5.72
CA VAL A 67 -8.87 -11.83 -5.68
C VAL A 67 -9.81 -11.20 -4.64
N ALA A 68 -11.07 -11.63 -4.59
CA ALA A 68 -12.05 -11.13 -3.63
C ALA A 68 -11.63 -11.45 -2.19
N ASP A 69 -11.16 -12.69 -1.96
CA ASP A 69 -10.70 -13.15 -0.64
C ASP A 69 -9.45 -12.38 -0.20
N LEU A 70 -8.50 -12.14 -1.12
CA LEU A 70 -7.29 -11.35 -0.85
C LEU A 70 -7.63 -9.90 -0.46
N VAL A 71 -8.56 -9.26 -1.18
CA VAL A 71 -8.98 -7.88 -0.89
C VAL A 71 -9.71 -7.80 0.45
N GLU A 72 -10.58 -8.76 0.77
CA GLU A 72 -11.27 -8.82 2.06
C GLU A 72 -10.28 -9.07 3.21
N GLU A 73 -9.28 -9.93 3.01
CA GLU A 73 -8.19 -10.15 3.97
C GLU A 73 -7.38 -8.86 4.22
N LEU A 74 -6.97 -8.17 3.15
CA LEU A 74 -6.23 -6.91 3.23
C LEU A 74 -7.03 -5.86 4.01
N TYR A 75 -8.29 -5.65 3.62
CA TYR A 75 -9.18 -4.69 4.28
C TYR A 75 -9.39 -5.04 5.76
N GLY A 76 -9.53 -6.32 6.09
CA GLY A 76 -9.59 -6.81 7.47
C GLY A 76 -8.33 -6.50 8.27
N ILE A 77 -7.15 -6.70 7.68
CA ILE A 77 -5.86 -6.37 8.30
C ILE A 77 -5.78 -4.87 8.62
N LEU A 78 -6.04 -4.00 7.63
CA LEU A 78 -5.89 -2.55 7.76
C LEU A 78 -6.77 -1.97 8.87
N LYS A 79 -7.94 -2.55 9.15
CA LYS A 79 -8.78 -2.14 10.28
C LYS A 79 -8.19 -2.43 11.66
N THR A 80 -7.31 -3.41 11.74
CA THR A 80 -6.79 -3.90 13.03
C THR A 80 -5.45 -3.29 13.41
N ILE A 81 -4.69 -2.83 12.42
CA ILE A 81 -3.33 -2.32 12.63
C ILE A 81 -3.34 -0.79 12.77
N PRO A 82 -2.49 -0.22 13.63
CA PRO A 82 -2.48 1.22 13.90
C PRO A 82 -1.84 2.03 12.76
N THR A 83 -2.04 3.35 12.77
CA THR A 83 -1.26 4.29 11.96
C THR A 83 -0.40 5.16 12.86
N GLU A 84 0.67 5.72 12.29
CA GLU A 84 1.54 6.62 13.02
C GLU A 84 0.84 7.93 13.37
N LEU A 85 1.10 8.41 14.58
CA LEU A 85 0.65 9.70 15.09
C LEU A 85 1.86 10.52 15.59
N PRO A 86 2.12 11.73 15.06
CA PRO A 86 1.47 12.36 13.90
C PRO A 86 1.67 11.57 12.59
N PRO A 87 0.77 11.67 11.60
CA PRO A 87 0.93 11.02 10.30
C PRO A 87 2.25 11.40 9.62
N GLY A 88 2.94 10.44 9.02
CA GLY A 88 4.24 10.61 8.36
C GLY A 88 5.43 10.85 9.30
N SER A 89 5.26 10.73 10.62
CA SER A 89 6.34 10.99 11.59
C SER A 89 7.42 9.91 11.58
N GLU A 90 7.01 8.64 11.54
CA GLU A 90 7.88 7.47 11.70
C GLU A 90 7.33 6.31 10.85
N ASP A 91 8.23 5.52 10.23
CA ASP A 91 7.86 4.21 9.69
C ASP A 91 7.77 3.21 10.85
N ILE A 92 6.62 3.19 11.52
CA ILE A 92 6.38 2.34 12.71
C ILE A 92 6.44 0.84 12.37
N TYR A 93 6.36 0.48 11.09
CA TYR A 93 6.43 -0.89 10.61
C TYR A 93 7.85 -1.31 10.21
N GLY A 94 8.73 -0.35 9.90
CA GLY A 94 10.14 -0.57 9.57
C GLY A 94 10.35 -1.35 8.28
N LEU A 95 9.43 -1.25 7.32
CA LEU A 95 9.48 -1.96 6.05
C LEU A 95 9.81 -1.07 4.86
N ASP A 96 10.07 0.22 5.08
CA ASP A 96 10.30 1.18 4.01
C ASP A 96 9.15 1.17 2.98
N THR A 97 7.93 0.92 3.46
CA THR A 97 6.74 0.69 2.64
C THR A 97 5.53 1.42 3.23
N SER A 98 4.82 2.14 2.36
CA SER A 98 3.58 2.83 2.67
C SER A 98 2.43 2.16 1.93
N ILE A 99 1.31 2.01 2.63
CA ILE A 99 0.02 1.64 2.09
C ILE A 99 -0.94 2.80 2.35
N ALA A 100 -1.64 3.24 1.32
CA ALA A 100 -2.76 4.15 1.40
C ALA A 100 -4.00 3.45 0.84
N TRP A 101 -5.02 3.30 1.69
CA TRP A 101 -6.31 2.74 1.36
C TRP A 101 -7.40 3.80 1.56
N GLY A 102 -8.26 3.95 0.56
CA GLY A 102 -9.46 4.77 0.64
C GLY A 102 -10.65 4.02 0.08
N SER A 103 -11.69 3.85 0.90
CA SER A 103 -13.02 3.42 0.53
C SER A 103 -14.04 4.27 1.28
N ASP A 104 -15.33 4.15 0.94
CA ASP A 104 -16.41 4.91 1.60
C ASP A 104 -16.47 4.71 3.13
N ASP A 105 -15.96 3.58 3.61
CA ASP A 105 -16.05 3.12 4.99
C ASP A 105 -14.70 3.04 5.74
N LEU A 106 -13.58 3.16 5.04
CA LEU A 106 -12.25 3.13 5.62
C LEU A 106 -11.29 4.07 4.89
N MET A 107 -10.68 4.97 5.64
CA MET A 107 -9.52 5.74 5.22
C MET A 107 -8.35 5.32 6.10
N TRP A 108 -7.35 4.66 5.51
CA TRP A 108 -6.18 4.18 6.23
C TRP A 108 -4.93 4.54 5.43
N CYS A 109 -3.93 5.12 6.07
CA CYS A 109 -2.68 5.46 5.41
C CYS A 109 -1.56 5.41 6.44
N ASN A 110 -0.50 4.68 6.14
CA ASN A 110 0.77 4.82 6.85
C ASN A 110 1.81 5.50 5.98
N GLY A 111 2.66 6.28 6.63
CA GLY A 111 3.79 6.93 6.01
C GLY A 111 5.09 6.63 6.72
N GLY A 112 6.11 7.39 6.35
CA GLY A 112 7.39 7.43 7.00
C GLY A 112 7.95 8.84 6.88
N PRO A 113 9.01 9.16 7.65
CA PRO A 113 9.60 10.49 7.64
C PRO A 113 10.13 10.82 6.25
N GLN A 114 9.53 11.84 5.61
CA GLN A 114 10.02 12.37 4.34
C GLN A 114 10.72 13.71 4.57
N GLY A 115 11.99 13.81 4.15
CA GLY A 115 12.81 15.02 4.32
C GLY A 115 13.20 15.32 5.77
N CYS A 116 13.50 16.58 6.09
CA CYS A 116 13.91 17.01 7.44
C CYS A 116 12.79 16.98 8.51
N GLY A 117 11.60 16.47 8.17
CA GLY A 117 10.40 16.49 9.03
C GLY A 117 10.23 15.26 9.92
N GLY A 118 11.26 14.44 10.10
CA GLY A 118 11.16 13.21 10.89
C GLY A 118 10.88 13.45 12.37
N GLY A 119 10.21 12.49 13.01
CA GLY A 119 9.89 12.48 14.44
C GLY A 119 9.66 11.07 14.96
N THR A 120 9.33 10.94 16.25
CA THR A 120 8.90 9.67 16.84
C THR A 120 7.39 9.65 16.90
N SER A 121 6.79 8.54 16.48
CA SER A 121 5.35 8.39 16.63
C SER A 121 5.00 8.08 18.09
N SER A 122 3.93 8.70 18.61
CA SER A 122 3.33 8.32 19.90
C SER A 122 2.61 6.97 19.84
N VAL A 123 2.41 6.43 18.63
CA VAL A 123 1.83 5.11 18.38
C VAL A 123 2.93 4.23 17.81
N GLN A 124 3.09 3.02 18.34
CA GLN A 124 4.12 2.09 17.90
C GLN A 124 3.45 0.77 17.52
N ALA A 125 3.81 0.22 16.37
CA ALA A 125 3.30 -1.07 15.92
C ALA A 125 3.92 -2.20 16.75
N THR A 126 3.10 -3.13 17.21
CA THR A 126 3.58 -4.36 17.86
C THR A 126 4.22 -5.31 16.84
N ASP A 127 4.92 -6.35 17.30
CA ASP A 127 5.46 -7.36 16.41
C ASP A 127 4.34 -8.09 15.63
N GLU A 128 3.18 -8.29 16.25
CA GLU A 128 2.00 -8.86 15.59
C GLU A 128 1.46 -7.93 14.49
N ASP A 129 1.42 -6.62 14.73
CA ASP A 129 1.00 -5.64 13.72
C ASP A 129 1.98 -5.60 12.54
N LYS A 130 3.28 -5.72 12.80
CA LYS A 130 4.31 -5.80 11.74
C LYS A 130 4.14 -7.06 10.89
N VAL A 131 3.80 -8.20 11.50
CA VAL A 131 3.51 -9.43 10.75
C VAL A 131 2.27 -9.25 9.86
N LYS A 132 1.21 -8.64 10.39
CA LYS A 132 0.01 -8.32 9.60
C LYS A 132 0.30 -7.34 8.47
N PHE A 133 1.10 -6.30 8.72
CA PHE A 133 1.48 -5.33 7.71
C PHE A 133 2.33 -5.97 6.60
N LYS A 134 3.27 -6.86 6.93
CA LYS A 134 3.98 -7.69 5.93
C LYS A 134 3.00 -8.50 5.08
N ARG A 135 2.00 -9.12 5.71
CA ARG A 135 0.96 -9.86 4.99
C ARG A 135 0.14 -8.95 4.07
N ALA A 136 -0.21 -7.75 4.51
CA ALA A 136 -0.89 -6.76 3.66
C ALA A 136 -0.06 -6.41 2.42
N VAL A 137 1.24 -6.17 2.58
CA VAL A 137 2.18 -5.93 1.46
C VAL A 137 2.23 -7.14 0.50
N ASP A 138 2.35 -8.36 1.04
CA ASP A 138 2.37 -9.59 0.24
C ASP A 138 1.07 -9.76 -0.57
N ILE A 139 -0.08 -9.43 0.01
CA ILE A 139 -1.37 -9.49 -0.69
C ILE A 139 -1.37 -8.53 -1.89
N VAL A 140 -0.88 -7.30 -1.72
CA VAL A 140 -0.80 -6.35 -2.85
C VAL A 140 0.10 -6.88 -3.96
N HIS A 141 1.25 -7.46 -3.61
CA HIS A 141 2.12 -8.08 -4.61
C HIS A 141 1.44 -9.23 -5.36
N LYS A 142 0.69 -10.09 -4.66
CA LYS A 142 -0.11 -11.14 -5.31
C LYS A 142 -1.14 -10.58 -6.27
N LEU A 143 -1.89 -9.55 -5.85
CA LEU A 143 -2.85 -8.88 -6.72
C LEU A 143 -2.18 -8.27 -7.96
N VAL A 144 -0.95 -7.77 -7.83
CA VAL A 144 -0.15 -7.23 -8.94
C VAL A 144 0.47 -8.31 -9.83
N ASP A 145 0.72 -9.51 -9.32
CA ASP A 145 1.26 -10.64 -10.10
C ASP A 145 0.17 -11.49 -10.76
N GLU A 146 -1.09 -11.36 -10.33
CA GLU A 146 -2.24 -12.06 -10.91
C GLU A 146 -2.37 -11.76 -12.42
N LYS A 147 -2.62 -12.80 -13.23
CA LYS A 147 -2.53 -12.75 -14.70
C LYS A 147 -3.86 -12.56 -15.40
#